data_AF-A0A5C6SII6-F1
#
_entry.id   AF-A0A5C6SII6-F1
#
_cell.length_a   1.000
_cell.length_b   1.000
_cell.length_c   1.000
_cell.angle_alpha   90.00
_cell.angle_beta   90.00
_cell.angle_gamma   90.00
#
_symmetry.space_group_name_H-M   'P 1'
#
loop_
_entity.id
_entity.type
_entity.pdbx_description
1 polymer ?
#
loop_
_entity_poly.entity_id
_entity_poly.type
_entity_poly.pdbx_seq_one_letter_code
_entity_poly.pdbx_strand_id
1 'polypeptide(L)'
;MPEDCRRGVMDVKIKPEISTQLDRIWEHKAWKYLDASKGTWPVMEGQRAPLVGTRCDPMDSQSTKIPLNTRTSQGLDRKESNEDDEIDDENVEAWELEDDDDDEDAESDYNDSGHFDDIEGTTAGTHQDIFSGVSGGSAASAFAQFLELLFQLCIMLSTEPFLNGQPSSTLLIYFSGILGLSADCQRFRLARQYCTKLSAMIYVQRILFLEQALPLRGYQSIGIPQRQDARALECLDKIRAKYMVLGSQYPLAELISLRDFGRNVARNEPPSMLFHWSNDGETVSHASVQVTMNEFRKLPDYFITQAEALCDRLMFGIQPSIDLSGVKDNMSISTSGHSFIKYPENGLESAYLELLVRAYTAGRTGLAQNGVWRWHAVTEYLKLVSKMEEQLAGGLYTACGQTPRIM
;
A
#
# COMPACT_ATOMS: atom_id res chain seq x y z
N MET A 1 9.47 2.15 -42.88
CA MET A 1 8.00 2.09 -43.04
C MET A 1 7.48 3.52 -43.09
N PRO A 2 6.71 3.95 -44.10
CA PRO A 2 6.20 5.32 -44.18
C PRO A 2 5.17 5.58 -43.07
N GLU A 3 5.22 6.78 -42.48
CA GLU A 3 4.32 7.28 -41.42
C GLU A 3 2.82 7.01 -41.70
N ASP A 4 2.42 7.05 -42.98
CA ASP A 4 1.03 6.86 -43.41
C ASP A 4 0.51 5.42 -43.27
N CYS A 5 1.39 4.41 -43.24
CA CYS A 5 0.95 3.03 -43.03
C CYS A 5 0.54 2.76 -41.58
N ARG A 6 1.05 3.51 -40.59
CA ARG A 6 0.69 3.32 -39.18
C ARG A 6 -0.72 3.83 -38.87
N ARG A 7 -1.13 4.93 -39.52
CA ARG A 7 -2.46 5.53 -39.34
C ARG A 7 -3.60 4.67 -39.91
N GLY A 8 -3.29 3.77 -40.86
CA GLY A 8 -4.25 2.82 -41.43
C GLY A 8 -4.37 1.48 -40.68
N VAL A 9 -3.45 1.16 -39.76
CA VAL A 9 -3.42 -0.12 -39.04
C VAL A 9 -4.03 -0.01 -37.62
N MET A 10 -4.12 1.20 -37.09
CA MET A 10 -4.69 1.47 -35.76
C MET A 10 -5.89 2.40 -35.90
N ASP A 11 -7.09 1.84 -35.94
CA ASP A 11 -8.38 2.56 -36.11
C ASP A 11 -8.80 3.32 -34.83
N VAL A 12 -7.83 3.75 -34.00
CA VAL A 12 -8.08 4.56 -32.81
C VAL A 12 -8.27 6.00 -33.24
N LYS A 13 -9.53 6.40 -33.37
CA LYS A 13 -9.91 7.78 -33.65
C LYS A 13 -10.19 8.48 -32.34
N ILE A 14 -9.33 9.42 -31.98
CA ILE A 14 -9.57 10.31 -30.84
C ILE A 14 -10.87 11.08 -31.12
N LYS A 15 -11.86 10.94 -30.24
CA LYS A 15 -13.14 11.63 -30.38
C LYS A 15 -12.94 13.14 -30.31
N PRO A 16 -13.68 13.94 -31.11
CA PRO A 16 -13.54 15.39 -31.13
C PRO A 16 -13.67 16.04 -29.74
N GLU A 17 -14.52 15.50 -28.87
CA GLU A 17 -14.73 16.00 -27.51
C GLU A 17 -13.48 15.80 -26.63
N ILE A 18 -12.83 14.63 -26.75
CA ILE A 18 -11.59 14.32 -26.04
C ILE A 18 -10.46 15.20 -26.56
N SER A 19 -10.35 15.36 -27.88
CA SER A 19 -9.37 16.27 -28.50
C SER A 19 -9.54 17.70 -28.00
N THR A 20 -10.78 18.21 -28.00
CA THR A 20 -11.09 19.57 -27.53
C THR A 20 -10.71 19.76 -26.07
N GLN A 21 -10.94 18.76 -25.21
CA GLN A 21 -10.52 18.84 -23.81
C GLN A 21 -9.01 18.81 -23.65
N LEU A 22 -8.31 17.98 -24.42
CA LEU A 22 -6.85 17.94 -24.44
C LEU A 22 -6.30 19.31 -24.84
N ASP A 23 -6.86 19.94 -25.88
CA ASP A 23 -6.47 21.28 -26.32
C ASP A 23 -6.68 22.31 -25.21
N ARG A 24 -7.83 22.26 -24.50
CA ARG A 24 -8.10 23.15 -23.34
C ARG A 24 -7.09 22.99 -22.21
N ILE A 25 -6.62 21.77 -21.95
CA ILE A 25 -5.61 21.47 -20.93
C ILE A 25 -4.23 21.94 -21.41
N TRP A 26 -3.90 21.67 -22.68
CA TRP A 26 -2.62 22.02 -23.29
C TRP A 26 -2.40 23.54 -23.35
N GLU A 27 -3.43 24.29 -23.71
CA GLU A 27 -3.36 25.75 -23.82
C GLU A 27 -3.62 26.49 -22.49
N HIS A 28 -3.75 25.74 -21.38
CA HIS A 28 -4.18 26.31 -20.11
C HIS A 28 -3.14 27.27 -19.50
N LYS A 29 -3.60 28.37 -18.91
CA LYS A 29 -2.72 29.39 -18.28
C LYS A 29 -1.89 28.86 -17.09
N ALA A 30 -2.21 27.68 -16.55
CA ALA A 30 -1.48 27.06 -15.45
C ALA A 30 0.00 26.81 -15.79
N TRP A 31 0.29 26.51 -17.07
CA TRP A 31 1.65 26.30 -17.56
C TRP A 31 2.56 27.51 -17.41
N LYS A 32 2.01 28.73 -17.30
CA LYS A 32 2.80 29.95 -17.05
C LYS A 32 3.34 30.03 -15.62
N TYR A 33 2.74 29.28 -14.70
CA TYR A 33 3.08 29.28 -13.28
C TYR A 33 3.81 28.00 -12.85
N LEU A 34 3.82 26.98 -13.70
CA LEU A 34 4.46 25.70 -13.41
C LEU A 34 5.93 25.73 -13.86
N ASP A 35 6.83 25.43 -12.93
CA ASP A 35 8.21 25.12 -13.26
C ASP A 35 8.33 23.64 -13.60
N ALA A 36 8.19 23.30 -14.88
CA ALA A 36 8.26 21.92 -15.36
C ALA A 36 9.61 21.24 -15.07
N SER A 37 10.68 22.00 -14.83
CA SER A 37 12.02 21.44 -14.54
C SER A 37 12.10 20.76 -13.18
N LYS A 38 11.20 21.13 -12.24
CA LYS A 38 11.16 20.55 -10.89
C LYS A 38 10.37 19.24 -10.80
N GLY A 39 9.67 18.84 -11.86
CA GLY A 39 8.88 17.60 -11.91
C GLY A 39 7.75 17.49 -10.87
N THR A 40 7.45 18.56 -10.15
CA THR A 40 6.53 18.55 -9.00
C THR A 40 5.36 19.49 -9.24
N TRP A 41 4.14 18.99 -9.00
CA TRP A 41 2.94 19.81 -9.02
C TRP A 41 2.89 20.68 -7.75
N PRO A 42 2.56 21.98 -7.83
CA PRO A 42 2.56 22.85 -6.66
C PRO A 42 1.54 22.38 -5.63
N VAL A 43 1.98 22.23 -4.38
CA VAL A 43 1.09 21.95 -3.25
C VAL A 43 0.25 23.20 -3.00
N MET A 44 -1.07 23.04 -3.09
CA MET A 44 -2.01 24.10 -2.76
C MET A 44 -2.35 24.06 -1.29
N GLU A 45 -1.87 25.05 -0.52
CA GLU A 45 -2.46 25.33 0.78
C GLU A 45 -3.86 25.93 0.56
N GLY A 46 -4.89 25.09 0.68
CA GLY A 46 -6.27 25.49 0.38
C GLY A 46 -7.36 24.59 0.97
N GLN A 47 -7.80 24.98 2.18
CA GLN A 47 -9.03 24.56 2.89
C GLN A 47 -9.11 23.09 3.30
N ARG A 48 -8.40 22.70 4.36
CA ARG A 48 -8.91 21.65 5.27
C ARG A 48 -10.18 22.22 5.91
N ALA A 49 -11.36 21.79 5.45
CA ALA A 49 -12.52 21.85 6.32
C ALA A 49 -12.19 21.02 7.57
N PRO A 50 -12.49 21.48 8.80
CA PRO A 50 -12.34 20.63 9.97
C PRO A 50 -13.20 19.39 9.71
N LEU A 51 -12.57 18.21 9.73
CA LEU A 51 -13.31 16.97 9.89
C LEU A 51 -14.00 17.11 11.25
N VAL A 52 -15.29 17.47 11.23
CA VAL A 52 -16.14 17.39 12.42
C VAL A 52 -16.22 15.90 12.73
N GLY A 53 -15.34 15.45 13.62
CA GLY A 53 -15.42 14.13 14.22
C GLY A 53 -16.72 14.07 15.01
N THR A 54 -17.72 13.38 14.46
CA THR A 54 -18.84 12.92 15.27
C THR A 54 -18.30 11.84 16.19
N ARG A 55 -17.96 12.26 17.41
CA ARG A 55 -17.64 11.40 18.54
C ARG A 55 -18.86 10.53 18.85
N CYS A 56 -18.79 9.25 18.53
CA CYS A 56 -19.71 8.26 19.09
C CYS A 56 -19.05 7.70 20.35
N ASP A 57 -19.54 8.14 21.52
CA ASP A 57 -19.19 7.51 22.79
C ASP A 57 -19.80 6.08 22.86
N PRO A 58 -19.21 5.18 23.67
CA PRO A 58 -19.43 3.74 23.57
C PRO A 58 -20.77 3.35 24.21
N MET A 59 -21.62 2.64 23.45
CA MET A 59 -22.83 2.02 24.00
C MET A 59 -22.54 0.59 24.47
N ASP A 60 -22.98 0.34 25.70
CA ASP A 60 -22.85 -0.88 26.48
C ASP A 60 -23.24 -2.16 25.72
N SER A 61 -22.40 -3.18 25.93
CA SER A 61 -22.60 -4.53 25.43
C SER A 61 -23.67 -5.26 26.25
N GLN A 62 -24.81 -5.59 25.65
CA GLN A 62 -25.67 -6.68 26.14
C GLN A 62 -25.81 -7.78 25.09
N SER A 63 -25.13 -8.88 25.39
CA SER A 63 -25.16 -10.15 24.68
C SER A 63 -26.53 -10.81 24.81
N THR A 64 -27.15 -11.18 23.69
CA THR A 64 -28.28 -12.13 23.69
C THR A 64 -27.97 -13.26 22.70
N LYS A 65 -27.71 -14.44 23.24
CA LYS A 65 -27.50 -15.71 22.50
C LYS A 65 -28.85 -16.25 22.01
N ILE A 66 -28.93 -16.70 20.76
CA ILE A 66 -30.04 -17.52 20.24
C ILE A 66 -29.46 -18.79 19.58
N PRO A 67 -30.02 -20.00 19.81
CA PRO A 67 -29.39 -21.27 19.42
C PRO A 67 -29.82 -21.77 18.03
N LEU A 68 -28.91 -22.52 17.38
CA LEU A 68 -29.15 -23.27 16.13
C LEU A 68 -30.14 -24.42 16.35
N ASN A 69 -31.16 -24.49 15.49
CA ASN A 69 -32.02 -25.67 15.35
C ASN A 69 -31.53 -26.56 14.20
N THR A 70 -31.17 -27.79 14.56
CA THR A 70 -31.00 -28.94 13.69
C THR A 70 -32.36 -29.42 13.19
N ARG A 71 -32.48 -29.75 11.91
CA ARG A 71 -33.59 -30.56 11.41
C ARG A 71 -33.11 -31.62 10.42
N THR A 72 -33.22 -32.85 10.88
CA THR A 72 -33.09 -34.13 10.18
C THR A 72 -34.20 -34.29 9.14
N SER A 73 -33.86 -34.83 7.97
CA SER A 73 -34.82 -35.48 7.05
C SER A 73 -34.23 -36.79 6.55
N GLN A 74 -35.00 -37.87 6.75
CA GLN A 74 -34.74 -39.24 6.34
C GLN A 74 -34.80 -39.40 4.81
N GLY A 75 -33.99 -40.33 4.29
CA GLY A 75 -33.78 -40.56 2.86
C GLY A 75 -34.76 -41.51 2.17
N LEU A 76 -34.50 -41.71 0.87
CA LEU A 76 -34.90 -42.87 0.06
C LEU A 76 -33.89 -43.03 -1.10
N ASP A 77 -33.57 -44.27 -1.41
CA ASP A 77 -32.56 -44.79 -2.35
C ASP A 77 -32.69 -44.31 -3.82
N ARG A 78 -31.55 -44.17 -4.51
CA ARG A 78 -31.10 -45.10 -5.59
C ARG A 78 -30.31 -44.42 -6.74
N LYS A 79 -29.17 -45.06 -7.04
CA LYS A 79 -28.37 -45.14 -8.29
C LYS A 79 -27.19 -44.17 -8.50
N GLU A 80 -26.04 -44.80 -8.68
CA GLU A 80 -24.75 -44.29 -9.14
C GLU A 80 -24.82 -43.68 -10.54
N SER A 81 -24.14 -42.55 -10.71
CA SER A 81 -23.48 -42.16 -11.95
C SER A 81 -22.38 -41.16 -11.61
N ASN A 82 -21.14 -41.51 -11.95
CA ASN A 82 -19.95 -40.67 -11.87
C ASN A 82 -20.05 -39.53 -12.89
N GLU A 83 -20.03 -38.28 -12.45
CA GLU A 83 -19.58 -37.14 -13.27
C GLU A 83 -18.83 -36.16 -12.35
N ASP A 84 -17.62 -35.79 -12.77
CA ASP A 84 -16.75 -34.79 -12.15
C ASP A 84 -17.44 -33.42 -12.17
N ASP A 85 -17.71 -32.86 -10.99
CA ASP A 85 -18.10 -31.45 -10.86
C ASP A 85 -16.93 -30.66 -10.29
N GLU A 86 -16.42 -29.76 -11.13
CA GLU A 86 -15.44 -28.74 -10.80
C GLU A 86 -15.93 -27.90 -9.62
N ILE A 87 -15.12 -27.81 -8.56
CA ILE A 87 -15.35 -26.88 -7.47
C ILE A 87 -15.00 -25.48 -7.98
N ASP A 88 -16.05 -24.71 -8.27
CA ASP A 88 -16.05 -23.26 -8.39
C ASP A 88 -15.69 -22.66 -7.02
N ASP A 89 -14.39 -22.42 -6.79
CA ASP A 89 -13.92 -21.77 -5.58
C ASP A 89 -14.09 -20.26 -5.72
N GLU A 90 -15.17 -19.80 -5.09
CA GLU A 90 -15.52 -18.40 -4.91
C GLU A 90 -14.34 -17.60 -4.36
N ASN A 91 -13.89 -16.62 -5.17
CA ASN A 91 -13.63 -15.24 -4.76
C ASN A 91 -13.26 -15.02 -3.28
N VAL A 92 -12.01 -15.35 -2.92
CA VAL A 92 -11.33 -14.77 -1.75
C VAL A 92 -10.26 -13.81 -2.27
N GLU A 93 -10.51 -12.51 -2.06
CA GLU A 93 -9.56 -11.42 -2.19
C GLU A 93 -8.37 -11.64 -1.23
N ALA A 94 -7.42 -12.48 -1.64
CA ALA A 94 -6.14 -12.65 -0.98
C ALA A 94 -5.13 -11.68 -1.62
N TRP A 95 -4.81 -10.62 -0.88
CA TRP A 95 -3.74 -9.69 -1.19
C TRP A 95 -2.40 -10.40 -1.01
N GLU A 96 -1.78 -10.80 -2.11
CA GLU A 96 -0.34 -11.05 -2.17
C GLU A 96 0.27 -9.97 -3.07
N LEU A 97 0.66 -8.86 -2.42
CA LEU A 97 1.59 -7.91 -2.99
C LEU A 97 2.97 -8.56 -2.89
N GLU A 98 3.39 -9.24 -3.95
CA GLU A 98 4.82 -9.44 -4.19
C GLU A 98 5.35 -8.09 -4.74
N ASP A 99 5.95 -7.30 -3.84
CA ASP A 99 6.74 -6.13 -4.18
C ASP A 99 8.00 -6.58 -4.93
N ASP A 100 7.88 -6.82 -6.24
CA ASP A 100 9.02 -6.94 -7.16
C ASP A 100 9.35 -5.53 -7.72
N ASP A 101 9.92 -4.67 -6.88
CA ASP A 101 10.62 -3.44 -7.30
C ASP A 101 12.08 -3.79 -7.65
N ASP A 102 12.30 -4.37 -8.83
CA ASP A 102 13.61 -4.42 -9.49
C ASP A 102 13.54 -3.59 -10.79
N ASP A 103 13.35 -2.27 -10.64
CA ASP A 103 13.83 -1.29 -11.61
C ASP A 103 14.97 -0.51 -10.92
N GLU A 104 16.18 -1.09 -10.90
CA GLU A 104 17.40 -0.32 -10.67
C GLU A 104 17.57 0.68 -11.82
N ASP A 105 17.06 1.90 -11.64
CA ASP A 105 17.60 3.17 -12.14
C ASP A 105 16.54 4.29 -12.04
N ALA A 106 16.22 4.72 -10.81
CA ALA A 106 15.56 6.01 -10.56
C ALA A 106 15.82 6.50 -9.13
N GLU A 107 16.95 7.16 -8.92
CA GLU A 107 17.21 8.00 -7.75
C GLU A 107 16.09 9.06 -7.63
N SER A 108 15.17 8.88 -6.69
CA SER A 108 14.28 9.96 -6.23
C SER A 108 14.12 9.92 -4.71
N ASP A 109 14.85 10.81 -4.05
CA ASP A 109 14.70 11.16 -2.64
C ASP A 109 13.26 11.61 -2.34
N TYR A 110 12.45 10.72 -1.75
CA TYR A 110 11.23 11.10 -1.04
C TYR A 110 11.35 10.71 0.42
N ASN A 111 11.88 11.64 1.21
CA ASN A 111 11.83 11.62 2.66
C ASN A 111 10.53 12.30 3.10
N ASP A 112 9.49 11.53 3.43
CA ASP A 112 8.29 12.02 4.13
C ASP A 112 7.96 11.09 5.29
N SER A 113 8.57 11.35 6.45
CA SER A 113 8.20 10.76 7.73
C SER A 113 7.40 11.77 8.55
N GLY A 114 6.13 11.94 8.19
CA GLY A 114 5.15 12.68 8.97
C GLY A 114 4.63 11.86 10.16
N HIS A 115 5.42 11.79 11.24
CA HIS A 115 4.95 11.30 12.55
C HIS A 115 4.00 12.35 13.15
N PHE A 116 2.73 11.97 13.35
CA PHE A 116 1.76 12.72 14.15
C PHE A 116 2.09 12.50 15.62
N ASP A 117 2.66 13.51 16.28
CA ASP A 117 2.64 13.62 17.74
C ASP A 117 1.64 14.70 18.15
N ASP A 118 0.75 14.31 19.06
CA ASP A 118 -0.29 15.15 19.65
C ASP A 118 0.29 16.32 20.47
N ILE A 119 -0.38 17.46 20.35
CA ILE A 119 -0.09 18.71 21.06
C ILE A 119 -0.60 18.66 22.50
N GLU A 120 0.25 19.01 23.47
CA GLU A 120 -0.18 19.75 24.66
C GLU A 120 0.92 20.71 25.15
N GLY A 121 0.59 22.00 25.35
CA GLY A 121 1.48 22.95 26.05
C GLY A 121 1.51 24.40 25.56
N THR A 122 0.43 25.15 25.80
CA THR A 122 0.34 26.59 26.13
C THR A 122 1.58 27.50 25.95
N THR A 123 1.45 28.58 25.16
CA THR A 123 1.66 29.96 25.65
C THR A 123 1.22 31.00 24.61
N ALA A 124 0.40 31.94 25.06
CA ALA A 124 -0.11 33.07 24.28
C ALA A 124 1.03 34.03 23.90
N GLY A 125 1.12 34.36 22.60
CA GLY A 125 2.02 35.36 22.07
C GLY A 125 1.37 36.09 20.90
N THR A 126 0.71 37.20 21.19
CA THR A 126 0.34 38.23 20.21
C THR A 126 1.60 38.71 19.49
N HIS A 127 1.66 38.68 18.15
CA HIS A 127 2.14 39.81 17.33
C HIS A 127 2.18 39.50 15.82
N GLN A 128 1.32 40.24 15.11
CA GLN A 128 1.54 40.93 13.84
C GLN A 128 1.81 40.14 12.56
N ASP A 129 0.72 40.05 11.79
CA ASP A 129 0.67 40.13 10.33
C ASP A 129 1.68 41.13 9.76
N ILE A 130 2.69 40.62 9.06
CA ILE A 130 3.34 41.31 7.95
C ILE A 130 3.66 40.24 6.91
N PHE A 131 2.85 40.13 5.87
CA PHE A 131 3.29 40.04 4.47
C PHE A 131 2.07 40.08 3.54
N SER A 132 1.69 41.30 3.19
CA SER A 132 0.96 41.60 1.96
C SER A 132 1.86 41.31 0.75
N GLY A 133 1.42 40.40 -0.12
CA GLY A 133 2.08 40.09 -1.39
C GLY A 133 1.11 39.47 -2.39
N VAL A 134 0.30 40.32 -3.01
CA VAL A 134 -0.65 40.01 -4.08
C VAL A 134 0.06 39.30 -5.25
N SER A 135 0.03 37.96 -5.28
CA SER A 135 0.33 37.15 -6.48
C SER A 135 -0.17 35.70 -6.37
N GLY A 136 -0.37 35.16 -5.16
CA GLY A 136 -0.76 33.76 -4.94
C GLY A 136 -2.17 33.40 -5.44
N GLY A 137 -3.14 34.32 -5.39
CA GLY A 137 -4.54 34.02 -5.71
C GLY A 137 -4.82 33.66 -7.17
N SER A 138 -4.09 34.28 -8.12
CA SER A 138 -4.27 34.02 -9.55
C SER A 138 -3.68 32.67 -9.98
N ALA A 139 -2.50 32.32 -9.47
CA ALA A 139 -1.87 31.03 -9.71
C ALA A 139 -2.66 29.91 -9.02
N ALA A 140 -3.07 30.10 -7.76
CA ALA A 140 -3.89 29.16 -7.01
C ALA A 140 -5.16 28.76 -7.77
N SER A 141 -5.91 29.77 -8.24
CA SER A 141 -7.12 29.58 -9.03
C SER A 141 -6.84 28.90 -10.39
N ALA A 142 -5.73 29.23 -11.06
CA ALA A 142 -5.38 28.65 -12.34
C ALA A 142 -5.10 27.14 -12.25
N PHE A 143 -4.29 26.72 -11.28
CA PHE A 143 -4.01 25.29 -11.07
C PHE A 143 -5.25 24.53 -10.57
N ALA A 144 -6.09 25.13 -9.71
CA ALA A 144 -7.36 24.51 -9.31
C ALA A 144 -8.24 24.24 -10.54
N GLN A 145 -8.44 25.26 -11.39
CA GLN A 145 -9.16 25.13 -12.65
C GLN A 145 -8.56 24.05 -13.57
N PHE A 146 -7.22 23.98 -13.67
CA PHE A 146 -6.54 22.94 -14.43
C PHE A 146 -6.87 21.53 -13.93
N LEU A 147 -6.81 21.32 -12.61
CA LEU A 147 -7.12 20.01 -12.00
C LEU A 147 -8.57 19.61 -12.24
N GLU A 148 -9.52 20.56 -12.24
CA GLU A 148 -10.91 20.26 -12.62
C GLU A 148 -11.03 19.83 -14.09
N LEU A 149 -10.31 20.49 -15.01
CA LEU A 149 -10.30 20.10 -16.42
C LEU A 149 -9.64 18.73 -16.64
N LEU A 150 -8.57 18.44 -15.90
CA LEU A 150 -7.90 17.14 -15.93
C LEU A 150 -8.84 16.04 -15.40
N PHE A 151 -9.52 16.28 -14.28
CA PHE A 151 -10.53 15.37 -13.75
C PHE A 151 -11.62 15.08 -14.80
N GLN A 152 -12.14 16.12 -15.46
CA GLN A 152 -13.12 15.95 -16.53
C GLN A 152 -12.56 15.10 -17.69
N LEU A 153 -11.30 15.31 -18.10
CA LEU A 153 -10.66 14.47 -19.10
C LEU A 153 -10.60 13.00 -18.67
N CYS A 154 -10.16 12.73 -17.43
CA CYS A 154 -10.10 11.37 -16.90
C CYS A 154 -11.48 10.70 -16.94
N ILE A 155 -12.54 11.39 -16.52
CA ILE A 155 -13.91 10.87 -16.60
C ILE A 155 -14.35 10.63 -18.04
N MET A 156 -14.01 11.50 -19.00
CA MET A 156 -14.33 11.27 -20.41
C MET A 156 -13.64 10.04 -20.98
N LEU A 157 -12.38 9.80 -20.62
CA LEU A 157 -11.65 8.59 -21.01
C LEU A 157 -12.26 7.33 -20.37
N SER A 158 -12.64 7.39 -19.09
CA SER A 158 -13.24 6.26 -18.37
C SER A 158 -14.70 5.98 -18.76
N THR A 159 -15.39 6.93 -19.39
CA THR A 159 -16.79 6.80 -19.83
C THR A 159 -16.94 6.76 -21.35
N GLU A 160 -15.83 6.59 -22.07
CA GLU A 160 -15.85 6.48 -23.52
C GLU A 160 -16.57 5.18 -23.95
N PRO A 161 -17.68 5.26 -24.72
CA PRO A 161 -18.39 4.07 -25.15
C PRO A 161 -17.64 3.36 -26.27
N PHE A 162 -17.74 2.03 -26.28
CA PHE A 162 -17.16 1.18 -27.33
C PHE A 162 -17.84 1.45 -28.67
N LEU A 163 -17.04 1.58 -29.73
CA LEU A 163 -17.54 1.60 -31.10
C LEU A 163 -17.73 0.16 -31.59
N ASN A 164 -18.94 -0.18 -32.04
CA ASN A 164 -19.30 -1.50 -32.54
C ASN A 164 -18.95 -2.66 -31.57
N GLY A 165 -19.04 -2.39 -30.26
CA GLY A 165 -18.69 -3.36 -29.22
C GLY A 165 -17.21 -3.69 -29.11
N GLN A 166 -16.31 -2.96 -29.78
CA GLN A 166 -14.86 -3.18 -29.72
C GLN A 166 -14.24 -2.37 -28.58
N PRO A 167 -13.68 -2.99 -27.53
CA PRO A 167 -13.09 -2.24 -26.41
C PRO A 167 -11.87 -1.42 -26.82
N SER A 168 -11.06 -1.94 -27.76
CA SER A 168 -9.86 -1.30 -28.33
C SER A 168 -10.15 -0.01 -29.10
N SER A 169 -11.43 0.30 -29.37
CA SER A 169 -11.83 1.57 -29.96
C SER A 169 -11.74 2.76 -29.00
N THR A 170 -11.61 2.49 -27.70
CA THR A 170 -11.48 3.54 -26.67
C THR A 170 -10.03 3.83 -26.35
N LEU A 171 -9.73 5.10 -26.07
CA LEU A 171 -8.35 5.53 -25.85
C LEU A 171 -7.76 4.92 -24.57
N LEU A 172 -8.57 4.75 -23.52
CA LEU A 172 -8.11 4.19 -22.25
C LEU A 172 -7.72 2.71 -22.37
N ILE A 173 -8.51 1.90 -23.09
CA ILE A 173 -8.21 0.48 -23.32
C ILE A 173 -7.05 0.31 -24.30
N TYR A 174 -6.99 1.15 -25.33
CA TYR A 174 -5.84 1.16 -26.22
C TYR A 174 -4.55 1.48 -25.45
N PHE A 175 -4.58 2.50 -24.60
CA PHE A 175 -3.44 2.85 -23.74
C PHE A 175 -3.09 1.74 -22.75
N SER A 176 -4.07 1.06 -22.14
CA SER A 176 -3.76 -0.08 -21.27
C SER A 176 -2.99 -1.16 -22.03
N GLY A 177 -3.32 -1.43 -23.30
CA GLY A 177 -2.56 -2.37 -24.13
C GLY A 177 -1.09 -1.98 -24.31
N ILE A 178 -0.78 -0.68 -24.40
CA ILE A 178 0.61 -0.18 -24.48
C ILE A 178 1.37 -0.48 -23.19
N LEU A 179 0.71 -0.44 -22.02
CA LEU A 179 1.34 -0.79 -20.74
C LEU A 179 1.74 -2.26 -20.66
N GLY A 180 1.25 -3.11 -21.56
CA GLY A 180 1.69 -4.50 -21.73
C GLY A 180 3.03 -4.64 -22.46
N LEU A 181 3.65 -3.54 -22.92
CA LEU A 181 4.96 -3.54 -23.58
C LEU A 181 6.08 -3.20 -22.58
N SER A 182 7.30 -3.71 -22.86
CA SER A 182 8.53 -3.25 -22.22
C SER A 182 8.83 -1.79 -22.58
N ALA A 183 9.66 -1.11 -21.78
CA ALA A 183 9.98 0.30 -21.97
C ALA A 183 10.63 0.60 -23.34
N ASP A 184 11.37 -0.35 -23.89
CA ASP A 184 11.99 -0.30 -25.23
C ASP A 184 11.03 -0.74 -26.37
N CYS A 185 9.78 -1.08 -26.02
CA CYS A 185 8.75 -1.61 -26.91
C CYS A 185 9.16 -2.88 -27.69
N GLN A 186 10.17 -3.62 -27.23
CA GLN A 186 10.67 -4.80 -27.94
C GLN A 186 10.01 -6.11 -27.47
N ARG A 187 9.43 -6.13 -26.27
CA ARG A 187 8.88 -7.34 -25.64
C ARG A 187 7.51 -7.07 -25.05
N PHE A 188 6.69 -8.11 -24.99
CA PHE A 188 5.51 -8.11 -24.14
C PHE A 188 5.94 -8.40 -22.70
N ARG A 189 5.35 -7.67 -21.75
CA ARG A 189 5.47 -7.95 -20.33
C ARG A 189 4.81 -9.29 -20.00
N LEU A 190 5.28 -9.90 -18.92
CA LEU A 190 4.62 -11.06 -18.34
C LEU A 190 3.22 -10.64 -17.83
N ALA A 191 2.28 -11.57 -17.86
CA ALA A 191 0.92 -11.37 -17.37
C ALA A 191 0.92 -10.92 -15.92
N ARG A 192 1.79 -11.46 -15.04
CA ARG A 192 1.93 -10.97 -13.65
C ARG A 192 2.27 -9.49 -13.59
N GLN A 193 3.17 -9.03 -14.45
CA GLN A 193 3.61 -7.62 -14.52
C GLN A 193 2.57 -6.71 -15.17
N TYR A 194 1.85 -7.21 -16.18
CA TYR A 194 0.79 -6.44 -16.82
C TYR A 194 -0.44 -6.28 -15.92
N CYS A 195 -0.77 -7.31 -15.13
CA CYS A 195 -1.89 -7.28 -14.18
C CYS A 195 -1.72 -6.20 -13.10
N THR A 196 -0.49 -5.88 -12.67
CA THR A 196 -0.27 -4.78 -11.72
C THR A 196 -0.64 -3.43 -12.34
N LYS A 197 -0.28 -3.19 -13.60
CA LYS A 197 -0.67 -1.98 -14.35
C LYS A 197 -2.18 -1.88 -14.51
N LEU A 198 -2.85 -2.98 -14.87
CA LEU A 198 -4.31 -3.03 -14.94
C LEU A 198 -4.97 -2.76 -13.58
N SER A 199 -4.44 -3.33 -12.50
CA SER A 199 -4.96 -3.14 -11.15
C SER A 199 -4.88 -1.68 -10.70
N ALA A 200 -3.77 -1.00 -11.00
CA ALA A 200 -3.63 0.43 -10.76
C ALA A 200 -4.66 1.25 -11.54
N MET A 201 -4.89 0.94 -12.82
CA MET A 201 -5.89 1.63 -13.65
C MET A 201 -7.33 1.40 -13.15
N ILE A 202 -7.65 0.18 -12.69
CA ILE A 202 -8.96 -0.15 -12.10
C ILE A 202 -9.15 0.63 -10.80
N TYR A 203 -8.14 0.67 -9.94
CA TYR A 203 -8.18 1.42 -8.69
C TYR A 203 -8.44 2.91 -8.94
N VAL A 204 -7.65 3.54 -9.81
CA VAL A 204 -7.82 4.96 -10.17
C VAL A 204 -9.21 5.23 -10.72
N GLN A 205 -9.74 4.38 -11.59
CA GLN A 205 -11.11 4.54 -12.10
C GLN A 205 -12.18 4.43 -11.02
N ARG A 206 -12.05 3.50 -10.07
CA ARG A 206 -12.98 3.40 -8.94
C ARG A 206 -13.00 4.69 -8.13
N ILE A 207 -11.84 5.28 -7.86
CA ILE A 207 -11.73 6.57 -7.17
C ILE A 207 -12.33 7.71 -7.99
N LEU A 208 -12.04 7.77 -9.29
CA LEU A 208 -12.61 8.78 -10.19
C LEU A 208 -14.14 8.69 -10.26
N PHE A 209 -14.70 7.49 -10.37
CA PHE A 209 -16.15 7.29 -10.37
C PHE A 209 -16.79 7.63 -9.02
N LEU A 210 -16.10 7.33 -7.91
CA LEU A 210 -16.55 7.72 -6.59
C LEU A 210 -16.60 9.25 -6.45
N GLU A 211 -15.56 9.96 -6.86
CA GLU A 211 -15.53 11.42 -6.82
C GLU A 211 -16.55 12.02 -7.80
N GLN A 212 -16.75 11.43 -8.98
CA GLN A 212 -17.78 11.86 -9.94
C GLN A 212 -19.20 11.68 -9.39
N ALA A 213 -19.44 10.61 -8.62
CA ALA A 213 -20.73 10.33 -8.01
C ALA A 213 -20.99 11.18 -6.76
N LEU A 214 -19.95 11.37 -5.94
CA LEU A 214 -20.02 12.00 -4.63
C LEU A 214 -18.88 13.03 -4.43
N PRO A 215 -18.88 14.12 -5.21
CA PRO A 215 -17.82 15.13 -5.13
C PRO A 215 -17.66 15.67 -3.72
N LEU A 216 -16.45 15.57 -3.15
CA LEU A 216 -16.19 16.11 -1.83
C LEU A 216 -16.34 17.64 -1.82
N ARG A 217 -16.00 18.27 -2.94
CA ARG A 217 -16.10 19.71 -3.20
C ARG A 217 -16.82 19.93 -4.54
N GLY A 218 -17.44 21.09 -4.71
CA GLY A 218 -18.00 21.47 -6.01
C GLY A 218 -16.90 21.85 -6.99
N TYR A 219 -16.98 21.35 -8.22
CA TYR A 219 -16.09 21.70 -9.32
C TYR A 219 -16.73 22.82 -10.14
N GLN A 220 -16.33 24.07 -9.89
CA GLN A 220 -16.99 25.26 -10.45
C GLN A 220 -16.75 25.41 -11.96
N SER A 221 -15.56 25.07 -12.43
CA SER A 221 -15.13 25.24 -13.82
C SER A 221 -15.79 24.25 -14.78
N ILE A 222 -16.19 23.09 -14.25
CA ILE A 222 -16.85 22.01 -15.02
C ILE A 222 -18.31 21.78 -14.58
N GLY A 223 -18.82 22.59 -13.65
CA GLY A 223 -20.23 22.63 -13.28
C GLY A 223 -20.73 21.43 -12.47
N ILE A 224 -19.86 20.74 -11.73
CA ILE A 224 -20.26 19.61 -10.89
C ILE A 224 -20.52 20.10 -9.47
N PRO A 225 -21.75 19.93 -8.92
CA PRO A 225 -22.05 20.36 -7.56
C PRO A 225 -21.41 19.46 -6.52
N GLN A 226 -21.16 19.99 -5.33
CA GLN A 226 -20.74 19.21 -4.17
C GLN A 226 -21.81 18.15 -3.81
N ARG A 227 -21.36 17.00 -3.28
CA ARG A 227 -22.26 15.93 -2.81
C ARG A 227 -23.31 16.44 -1.82
N GLN A 228 -24.51 15.88 -1.92
CA GLN A 228 -25.61 16.09 -0.98
C GLN A 228 -25.84 14.79 -0.19
N ASP A 229 -25.77 14.87 1.14
CA ASP A 229 -25.83 13.67 2.00
C ASP A 229 -27.13 12.88 1.84
N ALA A 230 -28.26 13.57 1.65
CA ALA A 230 -29.58 12.95 1.56
C ALA A 230 -29.76 12.00 0.36
N ARG A 231 -28.90 12.08 -0.67
CA ARG A 231 -29.04 11.32 -1.93
C ARG A 231 -27.76 10.60 -2.35
N ALA A 232 -26.83 10.42 -1.42
CA ALA A 232 -25.52 9.88 -1.74
C ALA A 232 -25.60 8.49 -2.41
N LEU A 233 -26.41 7.58 -1.85
CA LEU A 233 -26.57 6.24 -2.41
C LEU A 233 -27.18 6.27 -3.82
N GLU A 234 -28.21 7.09 -4.06
CA GLU A 234 -28.84 7.22 -5.37
C GLU A 234 -27.86 7.76 -6.44
N CYS A 235 -27.01 8.71 -6.07
CA CYS A 235 -26.00 9.27 -6.98
C CYS A 235 -24.92 8.22 -7.32
N LEU A 236 -24.45 7.48 -6.31
CA LEU A 236 -23.49 6.40 -6.49
C LEU A 236 -24.05 5.28 -7.36
N ASP A 237 -25.27 4.83 -7.08
CA ASP A 237 -25.89 3.74 -7.83
C ASP A 237 -26.12 4.07 -9.31
N LYS A 238 -26.40 5.33 -9.65
CA LYS A 238 -26.51 5.77 -11.06
C LYS A 238 -25.19 5.59 -11.82
N ILE A 239 -24.07 5.94 -11.20
CA ILE A 239 -22.73 5.77 -11.80
C ILE A 239 -22.36 4.28 -11.83
N ARG A 240 -22.55 3.58 -10.71
CA ARG A 240 -22.22 2.15 -10.56
C ARG A 240 -22.97 1.31 -11.59
N ALA A 241 -24.29 1.44 -11.67
CA ALA A 241 -25.14 0.64 -12.55
C ALA A 241 -24.83 0.86 -14.04
N LYS A 242 -24.32 2.05 -14.40
CA LYS A 242 -24.02 2.39 -15.79
C LYS A 242 -22.61 2.01 -16.22
N TYR A 243 -21.60 2.28 -15.38
CA TYR A 243 -20.20 2.24 -15.78
C TYR A 243 -19.36 1.17 -15.05
N MET A 244 -19.85 0.63 -13.93
CA MET A 244 -19.07 -0.25 -13.06
C MET A 244 -19.62 -1.68 -12.98
N VAL A 245 -20.60 -2.03 -13.81
CA VAL A 245 -21.16 -3.39 -13.89
C VAL A 245 -20.36 -4.21 -14.91
N LEU A 246 -20.14 -5.49 -14.59
CA LEU A 246 -19.53 -6.45 -15.49
C LEU A 246 -20.33 -6.55 -16.81
N GLY A 247 -19.63 -6.64 -17.93
CA GLY A 247 -20.24 -6.65 -19.27
C GLY A 247 -20.76 -5.30 -19.76
N SER A 248 -20.60 -4.22 -18.99
CA SER A 248 -20.85 -2.87 -19.51
C SER A 248 -19.88 -2.54 -20.65
N GLN A 249 -20.34 -1.81 -21.67
CA GLN A 249 -19.52 -1.41 -22.82
C GLN A 249 -18.68 -0.15 -22.52
N TYR A 250 -18.02 -0.16 -21.36
CA TYR A 250 -17.16 0.92 -20.87
C TYR A 250 -15.83 0.37 -20.35
N PRO A 251 -14.75 1.19 -20.37
CA PRO A 251 -13.40 0.74 -20.07
C PRO A 251 -13.20 -0.04 -18.77
N LEU A 252 -13.88 0.33 -17.68
CA LEU A 252 -13.69 -0.34 -16.39
C LEU A 252 -14.01 -1.84 -16.44
N ALA A 253 -15.09 -2.22 -17.11
CA ALA A 253 -15.47 -3.64 -17.23
C ALA A 253 -14.45 -4.43 -18.06
N GLU A 254 -13.94 -3.83 -19.14
CA GLU A 254 -12.90 -4.46 -19.97
C GLU A 254 -11.58 -4.61 -19.21
N LEU A 255 -11.15 -3.61 -18.44
CA LEU A 255 -9.91 -3.70 -17.66
C LEU A 255 -9.99 -4.80 -16.60
N ILE A 256 -11.16 -4.96 -15.97
CA ILE A 256 -11.41 -6.08 -15.05
C ILE A 256 -11.31 -7.41 -15.79
N SER A 257 -11.98 -7.55 -16.94
CA SER A 257 -11.92 -8.74 -17.81
C SER A 257 -10.48 -9.09 -18.20
N LEU A 258 -9.70 -8.11 -18.69
CA LEU A 258 -8.30 -8.28 -19.07
C LEU A 258 -7.42 -8.69 -17.89
N ARG A 259 -7.64 -8.10 -16.70
CA ARG A 259 -6.89 -8.45 -15.49
C ARG A 259 -7.22 -9.87 -15.05
N ASP A 260 -8.49 -10.25 -15.05
CA ASP A 260 -8.91 -11.57 -14.61
C ASP A 260 -8.41 -12.66 -15.58
N PHE A 261 -8.43 -12.39 -16.89
CA PHE A 261 -7.76 -13.20 -17.89
C PHE A 261 -6.24 -13.30 -17.63
N GLY A 262 -5.58 -12.16 -17.41
CA GLY A 262 -4.15 -12.10 -17.14
C GLY A 262 -3.73 -12.87 -15.88
N ARG A 263 -4.55 -12.85 -14.81
CA ARG A 263 -4.31 -13.66 -13.61
C ARG A 263 -4.32 -15.16 -13.92
N ASN A 264 -5.24 -15.61 -14.77
CA ASN A 264 -5.29 -17.02 -15.17
C ASN A 264 -4.05 -17.41 -15.99
N VAL A 265 -3.57 -16.51 -16.85
CA VAL A 265 -2.31 -16.72 -17.58
C VAL A 265 -1.12 -16.74 -16.62
N ALA A 266 -1.07 -15.82 -15.65
CA ALA A 266 0.02 -15.68 -14.68
C ALA A 266 0.25 -16.95 -13.85
N ARG A 267 -0.81 -17.73 -13.57
CA ARG A 267 -0.70 -19.04 -12.87
C ARG A 267 0.17 -20.06 -13.60
N ASN A 268 0.31 -19.91 -14.91
CA ASN A 268 1.13 -20.79 -15.75
C ASN A 268 2.47 -20.15 -16.12
N GLU A 269 2.76 -18.93 -15.66
CA GLU A 269 4.04 -18.29 -15.88
C GLU A 269 5.13 -18.90 -15.00
N PRO A 270 6.36 -19.02 -15.50
CA PRO A 270 7.47 -19.47 -14.66
C PRO A 270 7.65 -18.48 -13.48
N PRO A 271 8.04 -18.96 -12.29
CA PRO A 271 8.28 -18.10 -11.12
C PRO A 271 9.18 -16.90 -11.45
N SER A 272 8.96 -15.76 -10.78
CA SER A 272 9.83 -14.57 -10.87
C SER A 272 11.26 -14.90 -10.47
N MET A 273 11.40 -15.70 -9.43
CA MET A 273 12.67 -16.16 -8.90
C MET A 273 12.84 -17.66 -9.16
N LEU A 274 13.81 -18.02 -10.01
CA LEU A 274 14.12 -19.42 -10.29
C LEU A 274 15.41 -19.81 -9.59
N PHE A 275 15.26 -20.50 -8.47
CA PHE A 275 16.39 -21.10 -7.77
C PHE A 275 16.83 -22.39 -8.49
N HIS A 276 18.12 -22.47 -8.78
CA HIS A 276 18.75 -23.66 -9.32
C HIS A 276 19.45 -24.41 -8.21
N TRP A 277 19.04 -25.67 -8.02
CA TRP A 277 19.74 -26.62 -7.17
C TRP A 277 20.82 -27.35 -7.98
N SER A 278 22.00 -27.53 -7.38
CA SER A 278 22.98 -28.47 -7.90
C SER A 278 22.42 -29.90 -7.87
N ASN A 279 22.92 -30.79 -8.74
CA ASN A 279 22.42 -32.16 -8.85
C ASN A 279 22.58 -32.98 -7.56
N ASP A 280 23.53 -32.61 -6.70
CA ASP A 280 23.76 -33.23 -5.39
C ASP A 280 22.90 -32.62 -4.27
N GLY A 281 22.14 -31.56 -4.56
CA GLY A 281 21.32 -30.86 -3.57
C GLY A 281 22.11 -30.01 -2.57
N GLU A 282 23.42 -29.81 -2.76
CA GLU A 282 24.26 -29.11 -1.79
C GLU A 282 24.43 -27.61 -2.06
N THR A 283 23.99 -27.10 -3.21
CA THR A 283 24.10 -25.68 -3.58
C THR A 283 22.81 -25.16 -4.17
N VAL A 284 22.33 -24.02 -3.63
CA VAL A 284 21.23 -23.23 -4.18
C VAL A 284 21.82 -22.01 -4.86
N SER A 285 21.35 -21.70 -6.07
CA SER A 285 21.84 -20.54 -6.83
C SER A 285 20.69 -19.74 -7.44
N HIS A 286 20.81 -18.42 -7.41
CA HIS A 286 19.94 -17.48 -8.07
C HIS A 286 20.76 -16.32 -8.63
N ALA A 287 20.66 -16.06 -9.93
CA ALA A 287 21.50 -15.08 -10.64
C ALA A 287 23.01 -15.28 -10.34
N SER A 288 23.66 -14.29 -9.74
CA SER A 288 25.08 -14.31 -9.34
C SER A 288 25.31 -14.87 -7.94
N VAL A 289 24.26 -15.09 -7.15
CA VAL A 289 24.35 -15.55 -5.76
C VAL A 289 24.29 -17.06 -5.72
N GLN A 290 25.25 -17.67 -5.02
CA GLN A 290 25.28 -19.10 -4.74
C GLN A 290 25.48 -19.29 -3.24
N VAL A 291 24.69 -20.18 -2.66
CA VAL A 291 24.76 -20.54 -1.25
C VAL A 291 24.83 -22.04 -1.13
N THR A 292 25.90 -22.55 -0.52
CA THR A 292 25.99 -23.97 -0.20
C THR A 292 25.14 -24.29 1.04
N MET A 293 24.66 -25.53 1.16
CA MET A 293 23.96 -25.97 2.36
C MET A 293 24.84 -25.90 3.61
N ASN A 294 26.16 -25.97 3.46
CA ASN A 294 27.10 -25.75 4.57
C ASN A 294 27.14 -24.29 5.03
N GLU A 295 27.03 -23.33 4.12
CA GLU A 295 26.91 -21.90 4.46
C GLU A 295 25.53 -21.57 5.00
N PHE A 296 24.48 -22.12 4.39
CA PHE A 296 23.10 -21.95 4.85
C PHE A 296 22.93 -22.40 6.31
N ARG A 297 23.50 -23.56 6.68
CA ARG A 297 23.48 -24.07 8.07
C ARG A 297 24.18 -23.15 9.08
N LYS A 298 24.99 -22.19 8.64
CA LYS A 298 25.64 -21.19 9.51
C LYS A 298 24.80 -19.92 9.69
N LEU A 299 23.70 -19.75 8.94
CA LEU A 299 22.83 -18.57 9.08
C LEU A 299 22.25 -18.43 10.50
N PRO A 300 21.75 -19.49 11.16
CA PRO A 300 21.31 -19.39 12.55
C PRO A 300 22.41 -18.84 13.46
N ASP A 301 23.62 -19.40 13.38
CA ASP A 301 24.76 -18.96 14.18
C ASP A 301 25.14 -17.50 13.89
N TYR A 302 25.07 -17.06 12.63
CA TYR A 302 25.30 -15.67 12.25
C TYR A 302 24.29 -14.75 12.93
N PHE A 303 22.98 -15.03 12.81
CA PHE A 303 21.94 -14.21 13.40
C PHE A 303 22.02 -14.18 14.93
N ILE A 304 22.27 -15.33 15.57
CA ILE A 304 22.48 -15.42 17.03
C ILE A 304 23.67 -14.56 17.44
N THR A 305 24.82 -14.69 16.76
CA THR A 305 26.02 -13.92 17.07
C THR A 305 25.78 -12.41 16.93
N GLN A 306 25.07 -11.97 15.89
CA GLN A 306 24.73 -10.56 15.71
C GLN A 306 23.75 -10.06 16.79
N ALA A 307 22.74 -10.86 17.12
CA ALA A 307 21.76 -10.54 18.15
C ALA A 307 22.42 -10.44 19.55
N GLU A 308 23.33 -11.36 19.89
CA GLU A 308 24.11 -11.31 21.13
C GLU A 308 24.96 -10.04 21.21
N ALA A 309 25.70 -9.71 20.15
CA ALA A 309 26.53 -8.50 20.10
C ALA A 309 25.69 -7.21 20.22
N LEU A 310 24.49 -7.18 19.63
CA LEU A 310 23.56 -6.07 19.78
C LEU A 310 22.96 -6.02 21.19
N CYS A 311 22.57 -7.16 21.75
CA CYS A 311 22.06 -7.28 23.11
C CYS A 311 23.06 -6.74 24.12
N ASP A 312 24.34 -7.15 24.04
CA ASP A 312 25.40 -6.66 24.91
C ASP A 312 25.54 -5.13 24.89
N ARG A 313 25.44 -4.54 23.69
CA ARG A 313 25.48 -3.09 23.50
C ARG A 313 24.24 -2.40 24.08
N LEU A 314 23.05 -2.93 23.80
CA LEU A 314 21.78 -2.37 24.26
C LEU A 314 21.63 -2.50 25.78
N MET A 315 22.19 -3.55 26.37
CA MET A 315 22.17 -3.78 27.82
C MET A 315 23.22 -2.97 28.58
N PHE A 316 24.06 -2.15 27.92
CA PHE A 316 25.15 -1.38 28.56
C PHE A 316 26.07 -2.26 29.44
N GLY A 317 26.26 -3.52 29.06
CA GLY A 317 27.02 -4.51 29.83
C GLY A 317 26.34 -4.98 31.13
N ILE A 318 25.02 -4.84 31.25
CA ILE A 318 24.23 -5.54 32.28
C ILE A 318 24.06 -6.97 31.82
N GLN A 319 24.33 -7.90 32.74
CA GLN A 319 24.01 -9.31 32.56
C GLN A 319 23.10 -9.70 33.72
N PRO A 320 21.76 -9.66 33.51
CA PRO A 320 20.84 -10.00 34.58
C PRO A 320 20.93 -11.50 34.84
N SER A 321 21.12 -11.88 36.11
CA SER A 321 21.13 -13.29 36.52
C SER A 321 19.69 -13.78 36.63
N ILE A 322 19.15 -14.29 35.52
CA ILE A 322 17.78 -14.81 35.44
C ILE A 322 17.86 -16.32 35.28
N ASP A 323 17.22 -17.06 36.18
CA ASP A 323 16.98 -18.49 35.99
C ASP A 323 15.86 -18.68 34.96
N LEU A 324 16.26 -18.84 33.69
CA LEU A 324 15.32 -19.04 32.58
C LEU A 324 14.44 -20.30 32.76
N SER A 325 14.89 -21.30 33.53
CA SER A 325 14.11 -22.51 33.77
C SER A 325 12.91 -22.27 34.72
N GLY A 326 12.99 -21.24 35.55
CA GLY A 326 11.94 -20.82 36.47
C GLY A 326 10.98 -19.77 35.90
N VAL A 327 11.24 -19.23 34.71
CA VAL A 327 10.40 -18.20 34.09
C VAL A 327 9.05 -18.81 33.70
N LYS A 328 7.97 -18.24 34.24
CA LYS A 328 6.59 -18.56 33.84
C LYS A 328 6.17 -17.68 32.68
N ASP A 329 5.60 -18.29 31.65
CA ASP A 329 4.96 -17.58 30.55
C ASP A 329 3.67 -18.29 30.13
N ASN A 330 2.73 -17.53 29.56
CA ASN A 330 1.49 -18.05 29.02
C ASN A 330 1.31 -17.59 27.56
N MET A 331 1.88 -18.36 26.65
CA MET A 331 1.83 -18.11 25.20
C MET A 331 0.42 -18.18 24.57
N SER A 332 -0.61 -18.58 25.34
CA SER A 332 -2.01 -18.55 24.87
C SER A 332 -2.65 -17.16 24.92
N ILE A 333 -2.03 -16.21 25.64
CA ILE A 333 -2.55 -14.85 25.77
C ILE A 333 -2.00 -14.00 24.61
N SER A 334 -2.89 -13.57 23.72
CA SER A 334 -2.56 -12.75 22.54
C SER A 334 -2.93 -11.27 22.70
N THR A 335 -3.23 -10.81 23.92
CA THR A 335 -3.55 -9.40 24.16
C THR A 335 -2.32 -8.52 23.97
N SER A 336 -2.45 -7.45 23.19
CA SER A 336 -1.37 -6.46 22.99
C SER A 336 -0.81 -5.96 24.33
N GLY A 337 0.51 -5.90 24.43
CA GLY A 337 1.22 -5.49 25.65
C GLY A 337 1.30 -6.57 26.75
N HIS A 338 0.88 -7.81 26.49
CA HIS A 338 1.18 -8.93 27.38
C HIS A 338 2.66 -9.33 27.28
N SER A 339 3.30 -9.57 28.42
CA SER A 339 4.70 -9.98 28.49
C SER A 339 4.95 -10.74 29.79
N PHE A 340 5.79 -11.77 29.75
CA PHE A 340 6.18 -12.54 30.93
C PHE A 340 6.88 -11.69 32.00
N ILE A 341 7.41 -10.52 31.63
CA ILE A 341 8.03 -9.55 32.55
C ILE A 341 7.03 -9.08 33.62
N LYS A 342 5.73 -9.07 33.29
CA LYS A 342 4.66 -8.63 34.20
C LYS A 342 4.25 -9.68 35.22
N TYR A 343 4.73 -10.92 35.14
CA TYR A 343 4.45 -11.93 36.16
C TYR A 343 5.32 -11.66 37.39
N PRO A 344 4.72 -11.40 38.58
CA PRO A 344 5.49 -11.11 39.79
C PRO A 344 6.42 -12.27 40.18
N GLU A 345 6.05 -13.50 39.83
CA GLU A 345 6.83 -14.71 40.11
C GLU A 345 8.16 -14.75 39.35
N ASN A 346 8.26 -14.01 38.24
CA ASN A 346 9.50 -13.91 37.46
C ASN A 346 10.46 -12.85 38.03
N GLY A 347 9.96 -11.92 38.86
CA GLY A 347 10.79 -10.88 39.50
C GLY A 347 11.40 -9.85 38.53
N LEU A 348 10.86 -9.72 37.31
CA LEU A 348 11.43 -8.88 36.24
C LEU A 348 10.77 -7.51 36.09
N GLU A 349 9.66 -7.25 36.78
CA GLU A 349 8.84 -6.05 36.60
C GLU A 349 9.64 -4.74 36.75
N SER A 350 10.66 -4.73 37.61
CA SER A 350 11.52 -3.56 37.86
C SER A 350 12.90 -3.63 37.18
N ALA A 351 13.21 -4.69 36.43
CA ALA A 351 14.54 -4.88 35.84
C ALA A 351 14.93 -3.76 34.85
N TYR A 352 13.94 -3.18 34.16
CA TYR A 352 14.16 -2.06 33.26
C TYR A 352 14.71 -0.80 33.97
N LEU A 353 14.46 -0.63 35.27
CA LEU A 353 14.99 0.50 36.04
C LEU A 353 16.52 0.42 36.18
N GLU A 354 17.07 -0.78 36.34
CA GLU A 354 18.52 -0.98 36.38
C GLU A 354 19.15 -0.64 35.02
N LEU A 355 18.51 -1.07 33.93
CA LEU A 355 18.92 -0.72 32.58
C LEU A 355 18.86 0.79 32.35
N LEU A 356 17.78 1.44 32.76
CA LEU A 356 17.61 2.88 32.65
C LEU A 356 18.70 3.64 33.40
N VAL A 357 19.00 3.24 34.65
CA VAL A 357 20.08 3.85 35.44
C VAL A 357 21.41 3.70 34.72
N ARG A 358 21.72 2.51 34.18
CA ARG A 358 23.01 2.29 33.52
C ARG A 358 23.13 3.00 32.18
N ALA A 359 22.06 3.02 31.39
CA ALA A 359 21.96 3.80 30.17
C ALA A 359 22.20 5.29 30.44
N TYR A 360 21.77 5.78 31.61
CA TYR A 360 21.99 7.14 32.06
C TYR A 360 23.44 7.38 32.53
N THR A 361 24.04 6.43 33.26
CA THR A 361 25.36 6.60 33.89
C THR A 361 26.54 6.12 33.04
N ALA A 362 26.31 5.53 31.86
CA ALA A 362 27.36 4.99 30.98
C ALA A 362 28.32 6.04 30.36
N GLY A 363 28.25 7.31 30.80
CA GLY A 363 29.20 8.35 30.40
C GLY A 363 29.11 8.67 28.90
N ARG A 364 30.22 8.50 28.17
CA ARG A 364 30.28 8.85 26.73
C ARG A 364 29.32 8.02 25.87
N THR A 365 29.08 6.77 26.24
CA THR A 365 28.15 5.86 25.57
C THR A 365 26.74 5.94 26.15
N GLY A 366 26.52 6.73 27.21
CA GLY A 366 25.21 6.89 27.84
C GLY A 366 24.24 7.74 27.01
N LEU A 367 22.96 7.49 27.26
CA LEU A 367 21.82 8.13 26.58
C LEU A 367 21.49 9.52 27.14
N ALA A 368 22.07 9.90 28.28
CA ALA A 368 21.82 11.18 28.93
C ALA A 368 23.12 11.79 29.50
N GLN A 369 23.11 13.11 29.68
CA GLN A 369 24.20 13.85 30.31
C GLN A 369 23.62 15.03 31.11
N ASN A 370 24.10 15.23 32.34
CA ASN A 370 23.75 16.38 33.19
C ASN A 370 22.24 16.63 33.38
N GLY A 371 21.42 15.60 33.57
CA GLY A 371 19.96 15.79 33.73
C GLY A 371 19.16 15.65 32.44
N VAL A 372 19.83 15.65 31.26
CA VAL A 372 19.15 15.83 29.97
C VAL A 372 19.44 14.67 29.01
N TRP A 373 18.40 14.20 28.31
CA TRP A 373 18.53 13.18 27.26
C TRP A 373 19.33 13.69 26.07
N ARG A 374 20.22 12.84 25.56
CA ARG A 374 20.96 13.08 24.31
C ARG A 374 20.16 12.45 23.18
N TRP A 375 19.22 13.20 22.61
CA TRP A 375 18.28 12.68 21.61
C TRP A 375 18.94 11.93 20.45
N HIS A 376 20.06 12.39 19.93
CA HIS A 376 20.81 11.63 18.91
C HIS A 376 21.24 10.24 19.40
N ALA A 377 21.74 10.11 20.63
CA ALA A 377 22.13 8.82 21.19
C ALA A 377 20.90 7.92 21.44
N VAL A 378 19.77 8.51 21.84
CA VAL A 378 18.49 7.80 22.00
C VAL A 378 17.99 7.29 20.64
N THR A 379 17.99 8.11 19.60
CA THR A 379 17.60 7.70 18.24
C THR A 379 18.49 6.57 17.72
N GLU A 380 19.81 6.67 17.89
CA GLU A 380 20.74 5.59 17.51
C GLU A 380 20.50 4.32 18.32
N TYR A 381 20.19 4.43 19.62
CA TYR A 381 19.80 3.29 20.44
C TYR A 381 18.54 2.60 19.90
N LEU A 382 17.50 3.36 19.55
CA LEU A 382 16.26 2.81 18.98
C LEU A 382 16.51 2.11 17.64
N LYS A 383 17.39 2.65 16.78
CA LYS A 383 17.81 1.95 15.55
C LYS A 383 18.51 0.62 15.84
N LEU A 384 19.31 0.55 16.90
CA LEU A 384 19.96 -0.70 17.32
C LEU A 384 18.94 -1.71 17.87
N VAL A 385 17.86 -1.24 18.53
CA VAL A 385 16.75 -2.10 18.96
C VAL A 385 16.06 -2.72 17.75
N SER A 386 15.65 -1.92 16.76
CA SER A 386 15.03 -2.44 15.53
C SER A 386 15.97 -3.42 14.81
N LYS A 387 17.26 -3.10 14.73
CA LYS A 387 18.24 -4.03 14.17
C LYS A 387 18.36 -5.34 14.95
N MET A 388 18.27 -5.30 16.29
CA MET A 388 18.26 -6.51 17.11
C MET A 388 17.01 -7.35 16.84
N GLU A 389 15.84 -6.72 16.70
CA GLU A 389 14.59 -7.40 16.33
C GLU A 389 14.70 -8.08 14.96
N GLU A 390 15.29 -7.41 13.97
CA GLU A 390 15.57 -8.01 12.65
C GLU A 390 16.49 -9.24 12.75
N GLN A 391 17.57 -9.18 13.55
CA GLN A 391 18.46 -10.32 13.73
C GLN A 391 17.77 -11.48 14.46
N LEU A 392 16.96 -11.19 15.48
CA LEU A 392 16.16 -12.21 16.18
C LEU A 392 15.16 -12.87 15.23
N ALA A 393 14.46 -12.08 14.42
CA ALA A 393 13.55 -12.59 13.40
C ALA A 393 14.29 -13.50 12.43
N GLY A 394 15.43 -13.06 11.86
CA GLY A 394 16.24 -13.88 10.97
C GLY A 394 16.69 -15.20 11.60
N GLY A 395 17.10 -15.17 12.87
CA GLY A 395 17.45 -16.38 13.63
C GLY A 395 16.26 -17.33 13.79
N LEU A 396 15.08 -16.82 14.15
CA LEU A 396 13.87 -17.63 14.31
C LEU A 396 13.42 -18.25 12.97
N TYR A 397 13.41 -17.48 11.89
CA TYR A 397 13.06 -17.96 10.54
C TYR A 397 14.00 -19.07 10.04
N THR A 398 15.28 -19.03 10.41
CA THR A 398 16.30 -19.96 9.90
C THR A 398 16.53 -21.16 10.81
N ALA A 399 16.32 -21.02 12.12
CA ALA A 399 16.54 -22.08 13.10
C ALA A 399 15.28 -22.90 13.39
N CYS A 400 14.10 -22.27 13.31
CA CYS A 400 12.84 -22.89 13.65
C CYS A 400 11.95 -22.85 12.42
N GLY A 401 11.55 -23.99 11.87
CA GLY A 401 10.69 -24.07 10.66
C GLY A 401 9.27 -23.52 10.83
N GLN A 402 9.05 -22.60 11.77
CA GLN A 402 7.80 -21.89 12.04
C GLN A 402 8.05 -20.39 11.94
N THR A 403 7.14 -19.67 11.30
CA THR A 403 7.17 -18.21 11.20
C THR A 403 7.16 -17.59 12.60
N PRO A 404 8.15 -16.74 12.97
CA PRO A 404 8.12 -16.00 14.22
C PRO A 404 6.90 -15.08 14.26
N ARG A 405 6.28 -14.98 15.44
CA ARG A 405 5.29 -13.93 15.72
C ARG A 405 6.07 -12.65 15.99
N ILE A 406 6.07 -11.74 15.02
CA ILE A 406 6.62 -10.40 15.22
C ILE A 406 5.69 -9.67 16.20
N MET A 407 6.24 -9.14 17.30
CA MET A 407 5.50 -8.42 18.35
C MET A 407 5.22 -6.97 17.98
#